data_AF-W4S223-F1
#
_entry.id   AF-W4S223-F1
#
_cell.length_a   1.000
_cell.length_b   1.000
_cell.length_c   1.000
_cell.angle_alpha   90.00
_cell.angle_beta   90.00
_cell.angle_gamma   90.00
#
_symmetry.space_group_name_H-M   'P 1'
#
loop_
_entity.id
_entity.type
_entity.pdbx_description
1 polymer ?
#
loop_
_entity_poly.entity_id
_entity_poly.type
_entity_poly.pdbx_seq_one_letter_code
_entity_poly.pdbx_strand_id
1 'polypeptide(L)'
;MIGTKNAGLNSAFTVRKISHGFGVERVFQTHSAIIDSVEVKRRGKVRAGKLYYLRGLEGKAARIKEDLAAAAQAKAARQAAAKAE
;
A
#
# COMPACT_ATOMS: atom_id res chain seq x y z
N MET A 1 -1.18 -1.81 -2.00
CA MET A 1 -2.08 -1.37 -3.10
C MET A 1 -1.32 -1.47 -4.41
N ILE A 2 -2.01 -1.72 -5.53
CA ILE A 2 -1.39 -1.79 -6.87
C ILE A 2 -1.73 -0.58 -7.75
N GLY A 3 -2.68 0.25 -7.33
CA GLY A 3 -3.03 1.46 -8.05
C GLY A 3 -4.03 2.27 -7.28
N THR A 4 -4.01 3.56 -7.54
CA THR A 4 -4.94 4.54 -6.98
C THR A 4 -5.53 5.33 -8.13
N LYS A 5 -6.85 5.54 -8.12
CA LYS A 5 -7.58 6.43 -9.01
C LYS A 5 -7.92 7.67 -8.19
N ASN A 6 -7.40 8.82 -8.60
CA ASN A 6 -7.74 10.09 -7.99
C ASN A 6 -8.82 10.76 -8.84
N ALA A 7 -10.03 10.86 -8.30
CA ALA A 7 -11.20 11.42 -8.98
C ALA A 7 -12.15 12.09 -7.97
N GLY A 8 -11.60 12.79 -6.98
CA GLY A 8 -12.37 13.44 -5.92
C GLY A 8 -13.21 12.43 -5.13
N LEU A 9 -14.53 12.64 -5.08
CA LEU A 9 -15.46 11.72 -4.42
C LEU A 9 -15.45 10.30 -5.03
N ASN A 10 -15.13 10.18 -6.31
CA ASN A 10 -15.02 8.90 -7.03
C ASN A 10 -13.61 8.29 -6.97
N SER A 11 -12.80 8.71 -5.99
CA SER A 11 -11.46 8.17 -5.79
C SER A 11 -11.53 6.74 -5.29
N ALA A 12 -10.70 5.87 -5.86
CA ALA A 12 -10.68 4.45 -5.53
C ALA A 12 -9.25 3.95 -5.44
N PHE A 13 -9.04 2.87 -4.69
CA PHE A 13 -7.77 2.17 -4.63
C PHE A 13 -7.97 0.69 -4.91
N THR A 14 -6.99 0.10 -5.60
CA THR A 14 -7.02 -1.30 -6.00
C THR A 14 -6.05 -2.11 -5.16
N VAL A 15 -6.56 -3.18 -4.57
CA VAL A 15 -5.80 -4.14 -3.77
C VAL A 15 -5.73 -5.46 -4.53
N ARG A 16 -4.52 -6.00 -4.67
CA ARG A 16 -4.26 -7.34 -5.21
C ARG A 16 -3.78 -8.23 -4.06
N LYS A 17 -4.39 -9.42 -3.94
CA LYS A 17 -4.00 -10.47 -3.00
C LYS A 17 -4.07 -11.81 -3.72
N ILE A 18 -3.06 -12.65 -3.53
CA ILE A 18 -3.16 -14.07 -3.90
C ILE A 18 -3.83 -14.79 -2.72
N SER A 19 -4.96 -15.43 -2.98
CA SER A 19 -5.76 -16.15 -1.97
C SER A 19 -6.00 -17.57 -2.48
N HIS A 20 -5.55 -18.58 -1.74
CA HIS A 20 -5.71 -20.00 -2.12
C HIS A 20 -5.25 -20.32 -3.55
N GLY A 21 -4.12 -19.74 -3.98
CA GLY A 21 -3.59 -19.93 -5.34
C GLY A 21 -4.23 -19.04 -6.42
N PHE A 22 -5.33 -18.35 -6.12
CA PHE A 22 -5.99 -17.47 -7.09
C PHE A 22 -5.64 -15.99 -6.85
N GLY A 23 -5.32 -15.28 -7.93
CA GLY A 23 -5.10 -13.83 -7.91
C GLY A 23 -6.41 -13.07 -7.79
N VAL A 24 -6.69 -12.51 -6.62
CA VAL A 24 -7.88 -11.69 -6.37
C VAL A 24 -7.52 -10.21 -6.42
N GLU A 25 -8.20 -9.45 -7.28
CA GLU A 25 -8.18 -7.99 -7.28
C GLU A 25 -9.52 -7.45 -6.80
N ARG A 26 -9.48 -6.47 -5.88
CA ARG A 26 -10.66 -5.71 -5.45
C ARG A 26 -10.39 -4.23 -5.54
N VAL A 27 -11.39 -3.50 -6.01
CA VAL A 27 -11.40 -2.04 -6.05
C VAL A 27 -12.29 -1.56 -4.93
N PHE A 28 -11.75 -0.67 -4.11
CA PHE A 28 -12.45 -0.04 -2.99
C PHE A 28 -12.56 1.45 -3.23
N GLN A 29 -13.74 2.01 -2.97
CA GLN A 29 -13.94 3.46 -3.00
C GLN A 29 -13.35 4.07 -1.72
N THR A 30 -12.63 5.17 -1.87
CA THR A 30 -11.93 5.84 -0.75
C THR A 30 -12.90 6.41 0.27
N HIS A 31 -14.07 6.85 -0.19
CA HIS A 31 -15.12 7.45 0.64
C HIS A 31 -16.31 6.50 0.86
N SER A 32 -16.09 5.18 0.81
CA SER A 32 -17.14 4.19 1.03
C SER A 32 -17.51 4.09 2.51
N ALA A 33 -18.80 4.15 2.84
CA ALA A 33 -19.30 3.86 4.20
C ALA A 33 -19.19 2.38 4.60
N ILE A 34 -18.92 1.48 3.64
CA ILE A 34 -18.75 0.04 3.89
C ILE A 34 -17.37 -0.25 4.53
N ILE A 35 -16.42 0.68 4.42
CA ILE A 35 -15.06 0.51 4.92
C ILE A 35 -14.96 1.23 6.25
N ASP A 36 -14.72 0.49 7.32
CA ASP A 36 -14.49 1.04 8.66
C ASP A 36 -13.17 1.84 8.72
N SER A 37 -12.05 1.19 8.42
CA SER A 37 -10.73 1.82 8.51
C SER A 37 -9.71 1.15 7.58
N VAL A 38 -8.67 1.92 7.21
CA VAL A 38 -7.56 1.43 6.37
C VAL A 38 -6.23 1.75 7.05
N GLU A 39 -5.53 0.71 7.48
CA GLU A 39 -4.21 0.83 8.10
C GLU A 39 -3.09 0.40 7.13
N VAL A 40 -2.02 1.20 7.06
CA VAL A 40 -0.83 0.88 6.25
C VAL A 40 0.11 -0.01 7.06
N LYS A 41 0.06 -1.31 6.83
CA LYS A 41 0.94 -2.27 7.52
C LYS A 41 2.42 -2.11 7.17
N ARG A 42 2.73 -1.91 5.88
CA ARG A 42 4.11 -1.76 5.36
C ARG A 42 4.11 -0.86 4.14
N ARG A 43 5.16 -0.05 3.99
CA ARG A 43 5.41 0.76 2.79
C ARG A 43 6.41 0.05 1.88
N GLY A 44 5.99 -0.27 0.67
CA GLY A 44 6.86 -0.89 -0.33
C GLY A 44 7.65 0.15 -1.12
N LYS A 45 8.93 -0.13 -1.40
CA LYS A 45 9.77 0.67 -2.29
C LYS A 45 9.41 0.35 -3.73
N VAL A 46 8.70 1.27 -4.39
CA VAL A 46 8.24 1.15 -5.77
C VAL A 46 8.63 2.38 -6.57
N ARG A 47 8.78 2.22 -7.90
CA ARG A 47 9.11 3.32 -8.81
C ARG A 47 7.95 3.76 -9.71
N ALA A 48 6.89 2.94 -9.80
CA ALA A 48 5.73 3.21 -10.63
C ALA A 48 4.50 3.54 -9.76
N GLY A 49 3.66 4.47 -10.23
CA GLY A 49 2.40 4.81 -9.56
C GLY A 49 1.31 3.73 -9.71
N LYS A 50 1.39 2.90 -10.76
CA LYS A 50 0.52 1.73 -10.97
C LYS A 50 1.38 0.49 -11.16
N LEU A 51 1.13 -0.54 -10.35
CA LEU A 51 1.94 -1.77 -10.27
C LEU A 51 1.30 -2.93 -11.05
N TYR A 52 0.68 -2.65 -12.20
CA TYR A 52 -0.01 -3.67 -12.99
C TYR A 52 0.91 -4.78 -13.50
N TYR A 53 2.22 -4.52 -13.57
CA TYR A 53 3.21 -5.54 -13.89
C TYR A 53 3.22 -6.70 -12.88
N LEU A 54 2.73 -6.49 -11.65
CA LEU A 54 2.57 -7.56 -10.64
C LEU A 54 1.48 -8.58 -10.99
N ARG A 55 0.70 -8.36 -12.06
CA ARG A 55 -0.32 -9.31 -12.51
C ARG A 55 0.29 -10.54 -13.16
N GLY A 56 1.42 -10.39 -13.86
CA GLY A 56 2.16 -11.49 -14.51
C GLY A 56 3.30 -12.05 -13.66
N LEU A 57 3.47 -11.58 -12.42
CA LEU A 57 4.51 -12.05 -11.52
C LEU A 57 3.89 -12.82 -10.36
N GLU A 58 4.55 -13.91 -9.98
CA GLU A 58 4.11 -14.78 -8.89
C GLU A 58 5.25 -15.12 -7.92
N GLY A 59 4.90 -15.61 -6.73
CA GLY A 59 5.84 -16.06 -5.72
C GLY A 59 6.84 -14.98 -5.28
N LYS A 60 8.14 -15.31 -5.32
CA LYS A 60 9.23 -14.41 -4.90
C LYS A 60 9.35 -13.16 -5.78
N ALA A 61 9.02 -13.26 -7.07
CA ALA A 61 9.14 -12.16 -8.02
C ALA A 61 8.10 -11.06 -7.78
N ALA A 62 6.92 -11.41 -7.26
CA ALA A 62 5.87 -10.45 -6.89
C ALA A 62 6.14 -9.72 -5.56
N ARG A 63 7.17 -10.12 -4.80
CA ARG A 63 7.44 -9.54 -3.48
C ARG A 63 8.13 -8.18 -3.61
N ILE A 64 7.44 -7.14 -3.16
CA ILE A 64 7.99 -5.78 -3.09
C ILE A 64 8.87 -5.66 -1.85
N LYS A 65 10.08 -5.10 -2.01
CA LYS A 65 10.96 -4.77 -0.88
C LYS A 65 10.39 -3.61 -0.07
N GLU A 66 10.57 -3.65 1.23
CA GLU A 66 10.13 -2.58 2.13
C GLU A 66 11.02 -1.34 1.99
N ASP A 67 10.42 -0.16 2.13
CA ASP A 67 11.14 1.10 2.15
C ASP A 67 11.65 1.42 3.56
N LEU A 68 12.88 0.94 3.84
CA LEU A 68 13.55 1.14 5.13
C LEU A 68 13.95 2.60 5.39
N ALA A 69 14.10 3.42 4.34
CA ALA A 69 14.49 4.82 4.50
C ALA A 69 13.35 5.63 5.14
N ALA A 70 12.12 5.43 4.69
CA ALA A 70 10.94 6.06 5.27
C ALA A 70 10.68 5.59 6.72
N ALA A 71 10.93 4.32 7.01
CA ALA A 71 10.78 3.78 8.37
C ALA A 71 11.81 4.35 9.36
N ALA A 72 13.06 4.52 8.92
CA ALA A 72 14.11 5.15 9.73
C ALA A 72 13.79 6.62 10.05
N GLN A 73 13.30 7.39 9.06
CA GLN A 73 12.87 8.78 9.27
C GLN A 73 11.69 8.90 10.23
N ALA A 74 10.68 8.03 10.11
CA ALA A 74 9.55 8.02 11.04
C ALA A 74 9.98 7.66 12.48
N LYS A 75 10.93 6.72 12.62
CA LYS A 75 11.52 6.37 13.93
C LYS A 75 12.33 7.53 14.52
N ALA A 76 13.15 8.19 13.70
CA ALA A 76 13.92 9.37 14.11
C ALA A 76 13.02 10.54 14.54
N ALA A 77 11.93 10.80 13.81
CA ALA A 77 10.95 11.82 14.18
C ALA A 77 10.24 11.52 15.51
N ARG A 78 9.85 10.26 15.75
CA ARG A 78 9.31 9.82 17.05
C ARG A 78 10.33 9.97 18.18
N GLN A 79 11.60 9.64 17.93
CA GLN A 79 12.67 9.78 18.91
C GLN A 79 13.03 11.24 19.23
N ALA A 80 12.90 12.14 18.26
CA ALA A 80 13.08 13.57 18.48
C ALA A 80 11.94 14.18 19.30
N ALA A 81 10.69 13.78 19.03
CA ALA A 81 9.53 14.21 19.81
C ALA A 81 9.58 13.71 21.27
N ALA A 82 9.98 12.45 21.49
CA ALA A 82 10.09 11.86 22.83
C ALA A 82 11.33 12.31 23.64
N LYS A 83 12.25 13.08 23.04
CA LYS A 83 13.39 13.70 23.73
C LYS A 83 13.14 15.19 24.04
N ALA A 84 12.07 15.76 23.49
CA ALA A 84 11.66 17.14 23.73
C ALA A 84 10.60 17.26 24.84
N GLU A 85 10.02 16.12 25.23
CA GLU A 85 9.31 15.91 26.50
C GLU A 85 10.30 15.39 27.55
#